data_AF-A0A968L2U7-F1
#
_entry.id   AF-A0A968L2U7-F1
#
_cell.length_a   1.000
_cell.length_b   1.000
_cell.length_c   1.000
_cell.angle_alpha   90.00
_cell.angle_beta   90.00
_cell.angle_gamma   90.00
#
_symmetry.space_group_name_H-M   'P 1'
#
loop_
_entity.id
_entity.type
_entity.pdbx_description
1 polymer ?
#
loop_
_entity_poly.entity_id
_entity_poly.type
_entity_poly.pdbx_seq_one_letter_code
_entity_poly.pdbx_strand_id
1 'polypeptide(L)'
;MLSVPKRLVEQISAHVESAYPEEGAGFLLGGDGEVTEIFPLPNAREDEARHNRYLITPEDYMKAEMKAADLGVDLIGVFHSHPDCPNVPSEYDREWAQPCFSYLITR
;
A
#
# COMPACT_ATOMS: atom_id res chain seq x y z
N MET A 1 -0.61 -16.60 6.03
CA MET A 1 -1.23 -15.63 6.96
C MET A 1 -0.25 -14.47 7.05
N LEU A 2 -0.69 -13.22 6.85
CA LEU A 2 0.20 -12.06 6.91
C LEU A 2 0.31 -11.57 8.36
N SER A 3 1.53 -11.31 8.82
CA SER A 3 1.86 -10.72 10.11
C SER A 3 2.39 -9.31 9.90
N VAL A 4 1.81 -8.32 10.59
CA VAL A 4 2.24 -6.92 10.51
C VAL A 4 2.53 -6.43 11.94
N PRO A 5 3.79 -6.08 12.26
CA PRO A 5 4.14 -5.52 13.57
C PRO A 5 3.33 -4.25 13.88
N LYS A 6 2.94 -4.09 15.15
CA LYS A 6 2.14 -2.94 15.61
C LYS A 6 2.73 -1.58 15.19
N ARG A 7 4.05 -1.43 15.25
CA ARG A 7 4.76 -0.22 14.81
C ARG A 7 4.48 0.14 13.34
N LEU A 8 4.37 -0.87 12.46
CA LEU A 8 4.12 -0.65 11.04
C LEU A 8 2.65 -0.34 10.79
N VAL A 9 1.74 -0.97 11.56
CA VAL A 9 0.32 -0.60 11.53
C VAL A 9 0.13 0.88 11.90
N GLU A 10 0.78 1.35 12.96
CA GLU A 10 0.73 2.76 13.37
C GLU A 10 1.30 3.71 12.31
N GLN A 11 2.39 3.33 11.64
CA GLN A 11 2.97 4.11 10.53
C GLN A 11 2.06 4.14 9.31
N ILE A 12 1.43 3.01 8.97
CA ILE A 12 0.45 2.93 7.88
C ILE A 12 -0.75 3.84 8.20
N SER A 13 -1.32 3.75 9.41
CA SER A 13 -2.41 4.61 9.85
C SER A 13 -2.04 6.10 9.78
N ALA A 14 -0.87 6.48 10.31
CA ALA A 14 -0.41 7.86 10.22
C ALA A 14 -0.26 8.37 8.77
N HIS A 15 0.22 7.51 7.86
CA HIS A 15 0.34 7.84 6.45
C HIS A 15 -1.03 8.07 5.80
N VAL A 16 -1.96 7.13 5.98
CA VAL A 16 -3.30 7.23 5.37
C VAL A 16 -4.13 8.37 5.97
N GLU A 17 -3.98 8.67 7.26
CA GLU A 17 -4.59 9.85 7.90
C GLU A 17 -4.02 11.15 7.31
N SER A 18 -2.71 11.21 7.07
CA SER A 18 -2.08 12.39 6.47
C SER A 18 -2.46 12.60 5.00
N ALA A 19 -2.88 11.54 4.32
CA ALA A 19 -3.35 11.57 2.94
C ALA A 19 -4.81 12.03 2.81
N TYR A 20 -5.59 12.02 3.90
CA TYR A 20 -6.99 12.46 3.88
C TYR A 20 -7.12 13.90 3.34
N PRO A 21 -8.08 14.20 2.43
CA PRO A 21 -9.25 13.40 2.04
C PRO A 21 -9.01 12.38 0.91
N GLU A 22 -7.77 12.17 0.50
CA GLU A 22 -7.40 11.25 -0.59
C GLU A 22 -7.09 9.84 -0.07
N GLU A 23 -6.97 8.89 -1.01
CA GLU A 23 -6.48 7.55 -0.69
C GLU A 23 -4.97 7.59 -0.42
N GLY A 24 -4.57 7.15 0.77
CA GLY A 24 -3.17 6.88 1.07
C GLY A 24 -2.82 5.47 0.62
N ALA A 25 -1.70 5.29 -0.07
CA ALA A 25 -1.25 3.98 -0.54
C ALA A 25 0.27 3.79 -0.39
N GLY A 26 0.70 2.54 -0.44
CA GLY A 26 2.11 2.18 -0.45
C GLY A 26 2.32 0.68 -0.53
N PHE A 27 3.59 0.27 -0.48
CA PHE A 27 3.98 -1.13 -0.56
C PHE A 27 4.36 -1.72 0.80
N LEU A 28 4.15 -3.03 0.91
CA LEU A 28 4.57 -3.87 2.03
C LEU A 28 5.83 -4.63 1.62
N LEU A 29 6.90 -4.49 2.40
CA LEU A 29 8.16 -5.18 2.19
C LEU A 29 8.38 -6.19 3.31
N GLY A 30 8.85 -7.38 2.97
CA GLY A 30 9.00 -8.46 3.95
C GLY A 30 9.28 -9.81 3.32
N GLY A 31 8.99 -10.89 4.06
CA GLY A 31 9.25 -12.26 3.64
C GLY A 31 8.55 -13.25 4.57
N ASP A 32 8.31 -14.47 4.10
CA ASP A 32 7.71 -15.56 4.88
C ASP A 32 6.36 -15.21 5.56
N GLY A 33 5.60 -14.28 4.96
CA GLY A 33 4.33 -13.81 5.50
C GLY A 33 4.46 -12.78 6.62
N GLU A 34 5.63 -12.19 6.85
CA GLU A 34 5.85 -11.10 7.80
C GLU A 34 6.26 -9.80 7.07
N VAL A 35 5.62 -8.69 7.42
CA VAL A 35 6.01 -7.35 6.95
C VAL A 35 7.08 -6.79 7.88
N THR A 36 8.23 -6.43 7.32
CA THR A 36 9.37 -5.89 8.08
C THR A 36 9.56 -4.38 7.85
N GLU A 37 9.13 -3.87 6.69
CA GLU A 37 9.25 -2.48 6.29
C GLU A 37 8.07 -2.06 5.39
N ILE A 38 7.78 -0.76 5.34
CA ILE A 38 6.81 -0.20 4.41
C ILE A 38 7.48 0.79 3.44
N PHE A 39 6.87 0.95 2.28
CA PHE A 39 7.25 2.00 1.33
C PHE A 39 6.03 2.85 0.99
N PRO A 40 5.75 3.89 1.81
CA PRO A 40 4.64 4.79 1.55
C PRO A 40 4.87 5.56 0.26
N LEU A 41 3.85 5.65 -0.58
CA LEU A 41 3.91 6.42 -1.82
C LEU A 41 3.23 7.78 -1.60
N PRO A 42 3.80 8.88 -2.13
CA PRO A 42 3.02 10.10 -2.32
C PRO A 42 1.93 9.78 -3.34
N ASN A 43 0.68 10.24 -3.12
CA ASN A 43 -0.37 10.04 -4.10
C ASN A 43 0.00 10.77 -5.40
N ALA A 44 0.42 10.04 -6.44
CA ALA A 44 1.01 10.63 -7.65
C ALA A 44 -0.03 11.07 -8.70
N ARG A 45 -1.34 10.99 -8.41
CA ARG A 45 -2.40 11.40 -9.34
C ARG A 45 -2.61 12.92 -9.38
N GLU A 46 -3.19 13.41 -10.47
CA GLU A 46 -3.70 14.77 -10.64
C GLU A 46 -4.93 15.04 -9.75
N ASP A 47 -5.11 16.28 -9.29
CA ASP A 47 -6.10 16.70 -8.27
C ASP A 47 -7.53 16.21 -8.53
N GLU A 48 -7.98 16.11 -9.79
CA GLU A 48 -9.36 15.71 -10.11
C GLU A 48 -9.63 14.19 -9.99
N ALA A 49 -8.59 13.35 -9.93
CA ALA A 49 -8.71 11.88 -9.88
C ALA A 49 -8.28 11.25 -8.55
N ARG A 50 -7.73 12.06 -7.63
CA ARG A 50 -7.18 11.63 -6.33
C ARG A 50 -8.22 11.13 -5.33
N HIS A 51 -9.49 11.47 -5.53
CA HIS A 51 -10.54 11.21 -4.55
C HIS A 51 -11.00 9.73 -4.48
N ASN A 52 -10.76 8.93 -5.52
CA ASN A 52 -11.35 7.59 -5.64
C ASN A 52 -10.38 6.49 -6.12
N ARG A 53 -9.10 6.79 -6.40
CA ARG A 53 -8.12 5.82 -6.95
C ARG A 53 -6.67 6.18 -6.62
N TYR A 54 -5.96 5.30 -5.91
CA TYR A 54 -4.49 5.30 -5.94
C TYR A 54 -3.97 4.79 -7.31
N LEU A 55 -2.85 5.32 -7.77
CA LEU A 55 -2.10 4.76 -8.92
C LEU A 55 -0.69 4.46 -8.47
N ILE A 56 -0.32 3.19 -8.53
CA ILE A 56 1.06 2.77 -8.41
C ILE A 56 1.67 2.84 -9.82
N THR A 57 2.64 3.74 -10.02
CA THR A 57 3.33 3.83 -11.31
C THR A 57 4.35 2.70 -11.47
N PRO A 58 4.73 2.33 -12.71
CA PRO A 58 5.84 1.41 -12.94
C PRO A 58 7.14 1.87 -12.26
N GLU A 59 7.37 3.19 -12.19
CA GLU A 59 8.51 3.79 -11.52
C GLU A 59 8.45 3.61 -10.00
N ASP A 60 7.27 3.73 -9.39
CA ASP A 60 7.08 3.48 -7.96
C ASP A 60 7.30 2.01 -7.62
N TYR A 61 6.79 1.11 -8.46
CA TYR A 61 7.04 -0.33 -8.34
C TYR A 61 8.54 -0.63 -8.42
N MET A 62 9.24 -0.08 -9.42
CA MET A 62 10.68 -0.28 -9.57
C MET A 62 11.46 0.23 -8.36
N LYS A 63 11.10 1.40 -7.81
CA LYS A 63 11.73 1.93 -6.59
C LYS A 63 11.47 1.05 -5.38
N ALA A 64 10.26 0.50 -5.25
CA ALA A 64 9.91 -0.41 -4.17
C ALA A 64 10.71 -1.71 -4.25
N GLU A 65 10.84 -2.30 -5.43
CA GLU A 65 11.68 -3.48 -5.68
C GLU A 65 13.15 -3.21 -5.38
N MET A 66 13.68 -2.07 -5.82
CA MET A 66 15.06 -1.66 -5.51
C MET A 66 15.26 -1.51 -3.99
N LYS A 67 14.33 -0.88 -3.28
CA LYS A 67 14.39 -0.77 -1.82
C LYS A 67 14.31 -2.14 -1.14
N ALA A 68 13.46 -3.04 -1.64
CA ALA A 68 13.35 -4.40 -1.10
C ALA A 68 14.69 -5.15 -1.27
N ALA A 69 15.29 -5.07 -2.45
CA ALA A 69 16.60 -5.65 -2.74
C ALA A 69 17.72 -5.08 -1.85
N ASP A 70 17.75 -3.75 -1.64
CA ASP A 70 18.73 -3.10 -0.75
C ASP A 70 18.60 -3.55 0.71
N LEU A 71 17.38 -3.89 1.14
CA LEU A 71 17.07 -4.39 2.48
C LEU A 71 17.19 -5.92 2.59
N GLY A 72 17.39 -6.63 1.48
CA GLY A 72 17.43 -8.09 1.44
C GLY A 72 16.08 -8.74 1.76
N VAL A 73 14.97 -8.10 1.39
CA VAL A 73 13.58 -8.59 1.57
C VAL A 73 12.82 -8.52 0.25
N ASP A 74 11.61 -9.07 0.22
CA ASP A 74 10.75 -9.09 -0.98
C ASP A 74 9.67 -8.01 -0.93
N LEU A 75 9.19 -7.62 -2.11
CA LEU A 75 7.95 -6.86 -2.29
C LEU A 75 6.75 -7.81 -2.19
N ILE A 76 6.04 -7.81 -1.06
CA ILE A 76 5.05 -8.85 -0.74
C ILE A 76 3.59 -8.38 -0.81
N GLY A 77 3.36 -7.09 -1.03
CA GLY A 77 2.00 -6.57 -1.07
C GLY A 77 1.86 -5.07 -1.18
N VAL A 78 0.61 -4.64 -1.11
CA VAL A 78 0.16 -3.25 -1.17
C VAL A 78 -0.71 -2.97 0.05
N PHE A 79 -0.62 -1.76 0.59
CA PHE A 79 -1.62 -1.23 1.50
C PHE A 79 -2.26 0.02 0.91
N HIS A 80 -3.54 0.23 1.19
CA HIS A 80 -4.25 1.44 0.83
C HIS A 80 -5.41 1.75 1.80
N SER A 81 -5.91 2.98 1.75
CA SER A 81 -7.13 3.38 2.47
C SER A 81 -8.29 3.64 1.51
N HIS A 82 -9.52 3.46 2.03
CA HIS A 82 -10.74 3.95 1.39
C HIS A 82 -11.37 5.04 2.29
N PRO A 83 -11.14 6.33 2.01
CA PRO A 83 -11.76 7.43 2.75
C PRO A 83 -13.29 7.27 2.78
N ASP A 84 -13.88 7.43 3.97
CA ASP A 84 -15.32 7.39 4.21
C ASP A 84 -16.04 6.07 3.80
N CYS A 85 -15.29 5.03 3.45
CA CYS A 85 -15.81 3.76 2.96
C CYS A 85 -15.43 2.57 3.87
N PRO A 86 -16.08 1.40 3.71
CA PRO A 86 -15.67 0.17 4.39
C PRO A 86 -14.31 -0.35 3.89
N ASN A 87 -13.56 -1.00 4.78
CA ASN A 87 -12.28 -1.66 4.47
C ASN A 87 -12.51 -3.02 3.80
N VAL A 88 -13.22 -3.00 2.67
CA VAL A 88 -13.55 -4.17 1.86
C VAL A 88 -13.03 -3.88 0.45
N PRO A 89 -12.38 -4.84 -0.22
CA PRO A 89 -11.89 -4.63 -1.58
C PRO A 89 -13.06 -4.32 -2.51
N SER A 90 -12.91 -3.23 -3.26
CA SER A 90 -13.82 -2.87 -4.35
C SER A 90 -13.70 -3.89 -5.49
N GLU A 91 -14.63 -3.87 -6.45
CA GLU A 91 -14.47 -4.68 -7.67
C GLU A 91 -13.20 -4.29 -8.45
N TYR A 92 -12.88 -2.99 -8.47
CA TYR A 92 -11.68 -2.48 -9.11
C TYR A 92 -10.40 -3.05 -8.46
N ASP A 93 -10.33 -3.09 -7.12
CA ASP A 93 -9.20 -3.71 -6.41
C ASP A 93 -9.03 -5.18 -6.81
N ARG A 94 -10.14 -5.90 -6.96
CA ARG A 94 -10.13 -7.33 -7.29
C ARG A 94 -9.72 -7.59 -8.74
N GLU A 95 -10.11 -6.72 -9.67
CA GLU A 95 -9.75 -6.84 -11.09
C GLU A 95 -8.27 -6.58 -11.35
N TRP A 96 -7.68 -5.63 -10.60
CA TRP A 96 -6.29 -5.20 -10.78
C TRP A 96 -5.30 -5.84 -9.80
N ALA A 97 -5.78 -6.70 -8.91
CA ALA A 97 -4.95 -7.45 -7.97
C ALA A 97 -3.90 -8.30 -8.71
N GLN A 98 -2.66 -8.21 -8.25
CA GLN A 98 -1.54 -9.00 -8.74
C GLN A 98 -1.53 -10.36 -8.03
N PRO A 99 -1.23 -11.45 -8.75
CA PRO A 99 -1.03 -12.75 -8.14
C PRO A 99 0.04 -12.69 -7.03
N CYS A 100 -0.18 -13.46 -5.97
CA CYS A 100 0.76 -13.64 -4.86
C CYS A 100 1.02 -12.40 -3.98
N PHE A 101 0.36 -11.26 -4.23
CA PHE A 101 0.44 -10.08 -3.36
C PHE A 101 -0.57 -10.15 -2.23
N SER A 102 -0.19 -9.61 -1.08
CA SER A 102 -1.12 -9.32 0.02
C SER A 102 -1.67 -7.90 -0.11
N TYR A 103 -2.96 -7.72 0.18
CA TYR A 103 -3.65 -6.42 0.13
C TYR A 103 -4.18 -6.05 1.51
N LEU A 104 -3.66 -4.97 2.09
CA LEU A 104 -4.09 -4.45 3.39
C LEU A 104 -4.92 -3.17 3.19
N ILE A 105 -6.20 -3.23 3.54
CA ILE A 105 -7.10 -2.07 3.47
C ILE A 105 -7.33 -1.53 4.88
N THR A 106 -6.95 -0.27 5.12
CA THR A 106 -7.04 0.36 6.45
C THR A 106 -7.77 1.71 6.43
N ARG A 107 -8.12 2.17 7.63
CA ARG A 107 -8.45 3.57 7.92
C ARG A 107 -7.26 4.25 8.56
#